data_AF-A0A497PLD4-F1
#
_entry.id   AF-A0A497PLD4-F1
#
_cell.length_a   1.000
_cell.length_b   1.000
_cell.length_c   1.000
_cell.angle_alpha   90.00
_cell.angle_beta   90.00
_cell.angle_gamma   90.00
#
_symmetry.space_group_name_H-M   'P 1'
#
loop_
_entity.id
_entity.type
_entity.pdbx_description
1 polymer ?
#
loop_
_entity_poly.entity_id
_entity_poly.type
_entity_poly.pdbx_seq_one_letter_code
_entity_poly.pdbx_strand_id
1 'polypeptide(L)' 'MRFEEIGGESIRERTRYYIRCSVCGYMLSANDYNKLIRKANNQGWRYDRKLDKTYCMYCLMNDEE' A
#
# COMPACT_ATOMS: atom_id res chain seq x y z
N MET A 1 9.46 -11.56 44.60
CA MET A 1 9.20 -11.11 43.21
C MET A 1 9.61 -9.66 43.12
N ARG A 2 10.66 -9.37 42.36
CA ARG A 2 11.19 -8.02 42.13
C ARG A 2 10.75 -7.63 40.72
N PHE A 3 9.93 -6.60 40.61
CA PHE A 3 9.55 -6.02 39.33
C PHE A 3 10.62 -4.99 38.99
N GLU A 4 11.43 -5.25 37.97
CA GLU A 4 12.35 -4.27 37.42
C GLU A 4 11.67 -3.61 36.22
N GLU A 5 11.46 -2.30 36.34
CA GLU A 5 11.03 -1.40 35.28
C GLU A 5 12.07 -1.42 34.15
N ILE A 6 11.65 -1.73 32.91
CA ILE A 6 12.50 -1.43 31.74
C ILE A 6 11.64 -0.76 30.68
N GLY A 7 11.87 0.54 30.53
CA GLY A 7 12.01 1.20 29.25
C GLY A 7 10.74 1.37 28.42
N GLY A 8 10.23 2.60 28.40
CA GLY A 8 9.42 3.07 27.29
C GLY A 8 10.16 2.91 25.97
N GLU A 9 9.93 1.81 25.26
CA GLU A 9 10.21 1.72 23.85
C GLU A 9 9.09 2.47 23.15
N SER A 10 9.42 3.61 22.54
CA SER A 10 8.55 4.24 21.56
C SER A 10 8.16 3.16 20.54
N ILE A 11 6.93 2.65 20.61
CA ILE A 11 6.36 1.78 19.60
C ILE A 11 6.30 2.65 18.35
N ARG A 12 7.37 2.64 17.55
CA ARG A 12 7.35 3.15 16.19
C ARG A 12 6.48 2.18 15.43
N GLU A 13 5.16 2.36 15.52
CA GLU A 13 4.21 1.83 14.55
C GLU A 13 4.68 2.36 13.19
N ARG A 14 5.47 1.56 12.49
CA ARG A 14 5.78 1.81 11.08
C ARG A 14 4.49 1.54 10.33
N THR A 15 3.62 2.54 10.27
CA THR A 15 2.40 2.50 9.45
C THR A 15 2.83 2.17 8.03
N ARG A 16 2.58 0.93 7.63
CA ARG A 16 2.84 0.46 6.27
C ARG A 16 1.56 0.69 5.48
N TYR A 17 1.63 1.58 4.51
CA TYR A 17 0.54 1.82 3.57
C TYR A 17 0.62 0.79 2.46
N TYR A 18 -0.54 0.31 2.01
CA TYR A 18 -0.63 -0.62 0.90
C TYR A 18 -1.79 -0.28 -0.04
N ILE A 19 -1.63 -0.65 -1.31
CA ILE A 19 -2.66 -0.60 -2.35
C ILE A 19 -2.74 -2.00 -2.95
N ARG A 20 -3.96 -2.47 -3.22
CA ARG A 20 -4.20 -3.79 -3.80
C ARG A 20 -4.88 -3.64 -5.16
N CYS A 21 -4.38 -4.35 -6.15
CA CYS A 21 -5.05 -4.48 -7.44
C CYS A 21 -6.34 -5.29 -7.24
N SER A 22 -7.46 -4.77 -7.71
CA SER A 22 -8.78 -5.40 -7.58
C SER A 22 -8.98 -6.59 -8.52
N VAL A 23 -8.13 -6.73 -9.54
CA VAL A 23 -8.19 -7.80 -10.55
C VAL A 23 -7.26 -8.96 -10.17
N CYS A 24 -5.94 -8.74 -10.17
CA CYS A 24 -4.97 -9.80 -9.88
C CYS A 24 -4.59 -9.94 -8.40
N GLY A 25 -5.04 -9.04 -7.53
CA GLY A 25 -4.71 -9.07 -6.10
C GLY A 25 -3.28 -8.61 -5.76
N TYR A 26 -2.46 -8.20 -6.73
CA TYR A 26 -1.10 -7.71 -6.49
C TYR A 26 -1.10 -6.54 -5.49
N MET A 27 -0.17 -6.54 -4.55
CA MET A 27 -0.09 -5.55 -3.47
C MET A 27 1.17 -4.70 -3.59
N LEU A 28 0.98 -3.38 -3.58
CA LEU A 28 2.05 -2.41 -3.49
C LEU A 28 2.09 -1.83 -2.08
N SER A 29 3.24 -1.90 -1.41
CA SER A 29 3.40 -1.35 -0.06
C SER A 29 4.54 -0.33 0.04
N ALA A 30 4.38 0.65 0.92
CA ALA A 30 5.45 1.57 1.32
C ALA A 30 5.29 2.04 2.78
N ASN A 31 6.40 2.51 3.37
CA ASN A 31 6.43 3.03 4.73
C ASN A 31 5.93 4.48 4.85
N ASP A 32 5.54 5.09 3.74
CA ASP A 32 5.03 6.46 3.66
C ASP A 32 3.97 6.55 2.57
N TYR A 33 2.88 7.27 2.84
CA TYR A 33 1.75 7.41 1.93
C TYR A 33 2.16 8.11 0.63
N ASN A 34 2.94 9.20 0.71
CA ASN A 34 3.36 9.92 -0.49
C ASN A 34 4.30 9.06 -1.36
N LYS A 35 5.19 8.27 -0.74
CA LYS A 35 6.02 7.30 -1.44
C LYS A 35 5.19 6.21 -2.11
N LEU A 36 4.14 5.71 -1.46
CA LEU A 36 3.22 4.74 -2.04
C LEU A 36 2.55 5.32 -3.29
N ILE A 37 1.97 6.52 -3.21
CA ILE A 37 1.28 7.15 -4.34
C ILE A 37 2.25 7.43 -5.49
N ARG A 38 3.44 7.96 -5.20
CA ARG A 38 4.48 8.16 -6.24
C ARG A 38 4.89 6.84 -6.89
N LYS A 39 5.07 5.78 -6.10
CA LYS A 39 5.41 4.45 -6.61
C LYS A 39 4.29 3.87 -7.47
N ALA A 40 3.04 4.02 -7.04
CA ALA A 40 1.85 3.60 -7.77
C ALA A 40 1.75 4.33 -9.12
N ASN A 41 1.89 5.65 -9.13
CA ASN A 41 1.88 6.46 -10.36
C ASN A 41 3.04 6.09 -11.29
N ASN A 42 4.26 5.92 -10.77
CA ASN A 42 5.42 5.52 -11.57
C ASN A 42 5.26 4.11 -12.17
N GLN A 43 4.54 3.22 -11.48
CA GLN A 43 4.21 1.88 -11.97
C GLN A 43 2.91 1.86 -12.80
N GLY A 44 2.33 3.01 -13.15
CA GLY A 44 1.14 3.08 -13.99
C GLY A 44 -0.14 2.56 -13.34
N TRP A 45 -0.24 2.54 -12.01
CA TRP A 45 -1.47 2.17 -11.32
C TRP A 45 -2.55 3.23 -11.56
N ARG A 46 -3.80 2.77 -11.69
CA ARG A 46 -4.98 3.65 -11.75
C ARG A 46 -5.92 3.37 -10.61
N TYR A 47 -6.53 4.44 -10.13
CA TYR A 47 -7.62 4.40 -9.18
C TYR A 47 -8.89 4.88 -9.89
N ASP A 48 -9.89 4.00 -9.95
CA ASP A 48 -11.23 4.31 -10.44
C ASP A 48 -12.09 4.82 -9.28
N ARG A 49 -12.45 6.10 -9.35
CA ARG A 49 -13.27 6.75 -8.32
C ARG A 49 -14.73 6.33 -8.33
N LYS A 50 -15.25 5.83 -9.45
CA LYS A 50 -16.66 5.41 -9.56
C LYS A 50 -16.85 4.04 -8.91
N LEU A 51 -15.87 3.17 -9.10
CA LEU A 51 -15.90 1.79 -8.59
C LEU A 51 -15.18 1.64 -7.24
N ASP A 52 -14.49 2.68 -6.76
CA ASP A 52 -13.60 2.65 -5.60
C ASP A 52 -12.57 1.51 -5.69
N LYS A 53 -12.02 1.30 -6.90
CA LYS A 53 -11.12 0.18 -7.20
C LYS A 53 -9.78 0.69 -7.68
N THR A 54 -8.73 -0.03 -7.31
CA THR A 54 -7.37 0.20 -7.80
C THR A 54 -6.92 -0.92 -8.72
N TYR A 55 -6.21 -0.57 -9.78
CA TYR A 55 -5.77 -1.47 -10.83
C TYR A 55 -4.29 -1.27 -11.06
N CYS A 56 -3.52 -2.36 -11.17
CA CYS A 56 -2.14 -2.29 -11.60
C CYS A 56 -2.07 -2.13 -13.12
N MET A 57 -0.96 -1.60 -13.61
CA MET A 57 -0.71 -1.39 -15.05
C MET A 57 -0.97 -2.64 -15.88
N TYR A 58 -0.55 -3.82 -15.42
CA TYR A 58 -0.76 -5.07 -16.16
C TYR A 58 -2.24 -5.42 -16.36
N CYS A 59 -3.07 -5.27 -15.32
CA CYS A 59 -4.50 -5.56 -15.44
C CYS A 59 -5.25 -4.49 -16.23
N LEU A 60 -4.74 -3.26 -16.27
CA LEU A 60 -5.31 -2.21 -17.12
C LEU A 60 -5.02 -2.47 -18.60
N MET A 61 -3.82 -2.95 -18.92
CA MET A 61 -3.42 -3.24 -20.30
C MET A 61 -4.10 -4.51 -20.86
N ASN A 62 -4.49 -5.44 -20.00
CA ASN A 62 -5.15 -6.69 -20.40
C ASN A 62 -6.68 -6.60 -20.40
N ASP A 63 -7.28 -5.43 -20.10
CA ASP A 63 -8.74 -5.21 -20.15
C ASP A 63 -9.20 -4.80 -21.58
N GLU A 64 -8.28 -4.64 -22.53
CA GLU A 64 -8.54 -4.20 -23.92
C GLU A 64 -8.63 -5.35 -24.96
N GLU A 65 -9.05 -6.56 -24.57
CA GLU A 65 -9.28 -7.69 -25.52
C GLU A 65 -10.76 -8.04 -25.71
#